data_AF-K1T044-F1
#
_entry.id   AF-K1T044-F1
#
_cell.length_a   1.000
_cell.length_b   1.000
_cell.length_c   1.000
_cell.angle_alpha   90.00
_cell.angle_beta   90.00
_cell.angle_gamma   90.00
#
_symmetry.space_group_name_H-M   'P 1'
#
loop_
_entity.id
_entity.type
_entity.pdbx_description
1 polymer ?
#
loop_
_entity_poly.entity_id
_entity_poly.type
_entity_poly.pdbx_seq_one_letter_code
_entity_poly.pdbx_strand_id
1 'polypeptide(L)'
;REAETGKIVADMSGDNQRAVVLKGGRGGKGNQHYATATMQVPKYAQPGQKAMELNVTLELKSIADVGLVGFPNVGKSTLLSRVTNADPKIANYHFTTLNPNLGVVDLDGGKGFVIADIPGLIEGASEGVGLGHKFLKHIERTKVIIHMIDAASVEGRDPIADIKAINKELEA
;
A
#
# COMPACT_ATOMS: atom_id res chain seq x y z
N ARG A 1 13.20 -2.40 2.21
CA ARG A 1 14.59 -2.72 1.78
C ARG A 1 15.48 -1.53 2.08
N GLU A 2 16.78 -1.73 2.29
CA GLU A 2 17.75 -0.63 2.43
C GLU A 2 17.90 0.08 1.08
N ALA A 3 17.80 1.40 1.06
CA ALA A 3 17.68 2.17 -0.17
C ALA A 3 18.93 2.10 -1.07
N GLU A 4 20.12 2.04 -0.48
CA GLU A 4 21.39 2.05 -1.22
C GLU A 4 21.83 0.65 -1.68
N THR A 5 21.59 -0.37 -0.86
CA THR A 5 22.11 -1.72 -1.11
C THR A 5 21.07 -2.67 -1.69
N GLY A 6 19.78 -2.32 -1.62
CA GLY A 6 18.67 -3.18 -2.02
C GLY A 6 18.42 -4.38 -1.08
N LYS A 7 19.19 -4.51 0.02
CA LYS A 7 19.03 -5.63 0.97
C LYS A 7 17.66 -5.59 1.65
N ILE A 8 17.08 -6.77 1.83
CA ILE A 8 15.82 -6.91 2.58
C ILE A 8 16.12 -6.74 4.07
N VAL A 9 15.57 -5.66 4.65
CA VAL A 9 15.72 -5.35 6.08
C VAL A 9 14.69 -6.08 6.92
N ALA A 10 13.46 -6.20 6.42
CA ALA A 10 12.38 -6.98 7.01
C ALA A 10 11.39 -7.38 5.90
N ASP A 11 10.85 -8.61 5.97
CA ASP A 11 9.66 -9.02 5.23
C ASP A 11 8.47 -9.05 6.20
N MET A 12 7.43 -8.29 5.88
CA MET A 12 6.23 -8.12 6.70
C MET A 12 4.99 -8.74 6.03
N SER A 13 5.16 -9.67 5.09
CA SER A 13 4.02 -10.28 4.39
C SER A 13 3.24 -11.33 5.20
N GLY A 14 3.65 -11.60 6.44
CA GLY A 14 2.95 -12.50 7.36
C GLY A 14 1.96 -11.76 8.25
N ASP A 15 1.77 -12.25 9.47
CA ASP A 15 0.94 -11.60 10.49
C ASP A 15 1.40 -10.16 10.76
N ASN A 16 0.52 -9.38 11.40
CA ASN A 16 0.71 -7.96 11.74
C ASN A 16 1.80 -7.75 12.82
N GLN A 17 3.02 -8.20 12.53
CA GLN A 17 4.18 -8.18 13.40
C GLN A 17 4.92 -6.86 13.28
N ARG A 18 5.44 -6.39 14.41
CA ARG A 18 6.32 -5.22 14.46
C ARG A 18 7.75 -5.67 14.22
N ALA A 19 8.44 -5.01 13.30
CA ALA A 19 9.86 -5.21 13.05
C ALA A 19 10.64 -3.94 13.42
N VAL A 20 11.72 -4.11 14.19
CA VAL A 20 12.64 -3.00 14.49
C VAL A 20 13.64 -2.88 13.34
N VAL A 21 13.42 -1.89 12.48
CA VAL A 21 14.23 -1.63 11.28
C VAL A 21 15.56 -0.97 11.62
N LEU A 22 15.60 -0.17 12.69
CA LEU A 22 16.80 0.48 13.20
C LEU A 22 16.77 0.51 14.72
N LYS A 23 17.85 0.05 15.36
CA LYS A 23 17.98 0.07 16.83
C LYS A 23 18.56 1.40 17.29
N GLY A 24 18.05 1.93 18.39
CA GLY A 24 18.65 3.08 19.05
C GLY A 24 20.05 2.78 19.57
N GLY A 25 20.92 3.78 19.53
CA GLY A 25 22.25 3.71 20.12
C GLY A 25 22.19 3.56 21.64
N ARG A 26 23.25 3.00 22.23
CA ARG A 26 23.34 2.90 23.70
C ARG A 26 23.54 4.28 24.33
N GLY A 27 22.81 4.53 25.41
CA GLY A 27 22.98 5.73 26.23
C GLY A 27 24.39 5.81 26.83
N GLY A 28 24.83 7.05 27.08
CA GLY A 28 26.09 7.32 27.75
C GLY A 28 26.09 6.83 29.19
N LYS A 29 27.27 6.67 29.77
CA LYS A 29 27.43 6.32 31.19
C LYS A 29 27.81 7.56 31.99
N GLY A 30 27.01 7.89 32.99
CA GLY A 30 27.28 8.98 33.92
C GLY A 30 28.50 8.70 34.80
N ASN A 31 28.99 9.74 35.48
CA ASN A 31 30.17 9.67 36.33
C ASN A 31 30.07 8.64 37.47
N GLN A 32 28.87 8.39 38.01
CA GLN A 32 28.64 7.36 39.03
C GLN A 32 29.08 5.97 38.58
N HIS A 33 29.03 5.68 37.28
CA HIS A 33 29.48 4.40 36.75
C HIS A 33 31.00 4.19 36.84
N TYR A 34 31.77 5.26 37.04
CA TYR A 34 33.23 5.26 37.10
C TYR A 34 33.77 5.48 38.53
N ALA A 35 32.89 5.60 39.52
CA ALA A 35 33.30 5.79 40.91
C ALA A 35 33.94 4.51 41.46
N THR A 36 35.15 4.63 42.00
CA THR A 36 35.86 3.52 42.68
C THR A 36 36.29 3.95 44.08
N ALA A 37 36.73 3.00 44.91
CA ALA A 37 37.20 3.30 46.27
C ALA A 37 38.34 4.34 46.29
N THR A 38 39.17 4.39 45.25
CA THR A 38 40.27 5.34 45.08
C THR A 38 39.87 6.61 44.30
N MET A 39 38.71 6.63 43.63
CA MET A 39 38.22 7.76 42.84
C MET A 39 36.72 7.99 43.08
N GLN A 40 36.40 8.67 44.18
CA GLN A 40 35.02 8.89 44.62
C GLN A 40 34.25 9.95 43.83
N VAL A 41 34.95 10.90 43.19
CA VAL A 41 34.32 11.97 42.40
C VAL A 41 34.89 12.03 40.98
N PRO A 42 34.53 11.07 40.09
CA PRO A 42 34.92 11.13 38.68
C PRO A 42 34.33 12.37 37.99
N LYS A 43 35.16 13.09 37.24
CA LYS A 43 34.78 14.29 36.48
C LYS A 43 34.53 14.02 34.99
N TYR A 44 34.42 12.76 34.61
CA TYR A 44 34.21 12.35 33.23
C TYR A 44 32.98 11.43 33.12
N ALA A 45 32.40 11.40 31.94
CA ALA A 45 31.28 10.57 31.57
C ALA A 45 31.51 10.05 30.15
N GLN A 46 30.94 8.89 29.84
CA GLN A 46 30.96 8.38 28.48
C GLN A 46 29.76 8.96 27.73
N PRO A 47 29.96 9.66 26.60
CA PRO A 47 28.85 10.11 25.76
C PRO A 47 28.10 8.91 25.17
N GLY A 48 26.85 9.13 24.77
CA GLY A 48 26.07 8.10 24.07
C GLY A 48 26.71 7.71 22.73
N GLN A 49 26.29 6.57 22.20
CA GLN A 49 26.67 6.18 20.84
C GLN A 49 26.14 7.20 19.82
N LYS A 50 26.86 7.34 18.71
CA LYS A 50 26.43 8.20 17.60
C LYS A 50 25.06 7.74 17.09
N ALA A 51 24.26 8.71 16.65
CA ALA A 51 23.01 8.43 15.97
C ALA A 51 23.29 7.59 14.72
N MET A 52 22.42 6.62 14.47
CA MET A 52 22.40 5.86 13.23
C MET A 52 21.20 6.36 12.42
N GLU A 53 21.40 6.48 11.12
CA GLU A 53 20.35 6.83 10.15
C GLU A 53 20.28 5.71 9.12
N LEU A 54 19.08 5.41 8.65
CA LEU A 54 18.85 4.38 7.66
C LEU A 54 17.75 4.81 6.71
N ASN A 55 18.08 4.94 5.43
CA ASN A 55 17.11 5.16 4.38
C ASN A 55 16.53 3.82 3.93
N VAL A 56 15.21 3.68 3.99
CA VAL A 56 14.51 2.46 3.59
C VAL A 56 13.44 2.73 2.55
N THR A 57 13.34 1.82 1.58
CA THR A 57 12.24 1.76 0.62
C THR A 57 11.21 0.76 1.13
N LEU A 58 9.96 1.20 1.29
CA LEU A 58 8.84 0.36 1.68
C LEU A 58 8.10 -0.12 0.43
N GLU A 59 7.97 -1.42 0.27
CA GLU A 59 7.26 -2.05 -0.85
C GLU A 59 6.07 -2.84 -0.29
N LEU A 60 4.84 -2.43 -0.64
CA LEU A 60 3.64 -3.23 -0.36
C LEU A 60 3.46 -4.31 -1.42
N LYS A 61 3.20 -5.56 -1.00
CA LYS A 61 2.95 -6.70 -1.90
C LYS A 61 1.58 -6.65 -2.60
N SER A 62 0.63 -5.86 -2.08
CA SER A 62 -0.66 -5.56 -2.72
C SER A 62 -0.93 -4.06 -2.70
N ILE A 63 -1.50 -3.54 -3.78
CA ILE A 63 -1.79 -2.12 -3.97
C ILE A 63 -3.07 -1.72 -3.24
N ALA A 64 -4.01 -2.66 -3.10
CA ALA A 64 -5.28 -2.45 -2.41
C ALA A 64 -5.81 -3.76 -1.79
N ASP A 65 -6.68 -3.63 -0.80
CA ASP A 65 -7.46 -4.73 -0.24
C ASP A 65 -8.71 -4.99 -1.09
N VAL A 66 -9.28 -3.95 -1.69
CA VAL A 66 -10.50 -4.01 -2.51
C VAL A 66 -10.28 -3.34 -3.85
N GLY A 67 -10.65 -4.00 -4.94
CA GLY A 67 -10.63 -3.42 -6.30
C GLY A 67 -12.03 -3.07 -6.80
N LEU A 68 -12.25 -1.83 -7.25
CA LEU A 68 -13.49 -1.43 -7.95
C LEU A 68 -13.33 -1.68 -9.45
N VAL A 69 -14.24 -2.47 -10.01
CA VAL A 69 -14.26 -2.85 -11.42
C VAL A 69 -15.64 -2.52 -12.00
N GLY A 70 -15.68 -1.98 -13.21
CA GLY A 70 -16.92 -1.50 -13.82
C GLY A 70 -16.63 -0.55 -14.96
N PHE A 71 -17.64 -0.35 -15.81
CA PHE A 71 -17.57 0.55 -16.97
C PHE A 71 -17.17 1.99 -16.62
N PRO A 72 -16.58 2.76 -17.56
CA PRO A 72 -16.48 4.20 -17.38
C PRO A 72 -17.84 4.77 -17.02
N ASN A 73 -17.85 5.81 -16.20
CA ASN A 73 -19.07 6.53 -15.78
C ASN A 73 -20.12 5.74 -14.99
N VAL A 74 -19.88 4.49 -14.58
CA VAL A 74 -20.78 3.76 -13.64
C VAL A 74 -20.74 4.31 -12.20
N GLY A 75 -19.99 5.39 -11.96
CA GLY A 75 -19.87 6.03 -10.66
C GLY A 75 -18.75 5.48 -9.76
N LYS A 76 -17.76 4.75 -10.30
CA LYS A 76 -16.63 4.19 -9.52
C LYS A 76 -15.90 5.24 -8.69
N SER A 77 -15.46 6.32 -9.32
CA SER A 77 -14.73 7.38 -8.63
C SER A 77 -15.62 8.17 -7.65
N THR A 78 -16.94 8.24 -7.92
CA THR A 78 -17.93 8.81 -6.99
C THR A 78 -18.14 7.93 -5.76
N LEU A 79 -18.19 6.61 -5.93
CA LEU A 79 -18.26 5.68 -4.82
C LEU A 79 -16.99 5.77 -3.99
N LEU A 80 -15.82 5.71 -4.64
CA LEU A 80 -14.51 5.81 -3.99
C LEU A 80 -14.44 7.07 -3.10
N SER A 81 -14.73 8.25 -3.65
CA SER A 81 -14.66 9.49 -2.88
C SER A 81 -15.67 9.59 -1.74
N ARG A 82 -16.82 8.91 -1.84
CA ARG A 82 -17.86 8.89 -0.80
C ARG A 82 -17.53 7.97 0.36
N VAL A 83 -16.87 6.84 0.10
CA VAL A 83 -16.57 5.82 1.12
C VAL A 83 -15.23 6.05 1.81
N THR A 84 -14.38 6.92 1.26
CA THR A 84 -13.04 7.17 1.79
C THR A 84 -13.03 8.41 2.67
N ASN A 85 -12.45 8.30 3.87
CA ASN A 85 -12.30 9.44 4.78
C ASN A 85 -11.22 10.44 4.32
N ALA A 86 -10.37 10.04 3.39
CA ALA A 86 -9.32 10.85 2.81
C ALA A 86 -9.59 11.11 1.32
N ASP A 87 -9.13 12.26 0.82
CA ASP A 87 -9.14 12.54 -0.62
C ASP A 87 -8.42 11.41 -1.37
N PRO A 88 -9.04 10.85 -2.43
CA PRO A 88 -8.42 9.82 -3.24
C PRO A 88 -7.04 10.27 -3.71
N LYS A 89 -6.00 9.50 -3.38
CA LYS A 89 -4.63 9.79 -3.80
C LYS A 89 -4.36 9.08 -5.12
N ILE A 90 -3.99 9.85 -6.12
CA ILE A 90 -3.45 9.32 -7.37
C ILE A 90 -2.08 8.74 -7.05
N ALA A 91 -1.92 7.43 -7.26
CA ALA A 91 -0.66 6.75 -7.00
C ALA A 91 0.00 6.33 -8.31
N ASN A 92 1.22 6.81 -8.52
CA ASN A 92 2.00 6.52 -9.72
C ASN A 92 2.97 5.38 -9.40
N TYR A 93 2.58 4.14 -9.71
CA TYR A 93 3.44 2.98 -9.54
C TYR A 93 4.25 2.73 -10.82
N HIS A 94 5.53 2.35 -10.67
CA HIS A 94 6.44 2.14 -11.81
C HIS A 94 6.02 1.03 -12.80
N PHE A 95 4.96 0.29 -12.49
CA PHE A 95 4.44 -0.81 -13.29
C PHE A 95 3.01 -0.55 -13.80
N THR A 96 2.43 0.63 -13.56
CA THR A 96 1.09 1.00 -14.03
C THR A 96 1.18 2.00 -15.18
N THR A 97 0.51 1.73 -16.30
CA THR A 97 0.35 2.69 -17.41
C THR A 97 -0.74 3.72 -17.12
N LEU A 98 -1.68 3.38 -16.23
CA LEU A 98 -2.74 4.24 -15.73
C LEU A 98 -2.60 4.37 -14.22
N ASN A 99 -2.56 5.60 -13.71
CA ASN A 99 -2.44 5.82 -12.28
C ASN A 99 -3.76 5.44 -11.59
N PRO A 100 -3.81 4.40 -10.74
CA PRO A 100 -5.02 4.08 -10.00
C PRO A 100 -5.33 5.17 -8.96
N ASN A 101 -6.62 5.39 -8.72
CA ASN A 101 -7.07 6.21 -7.61
C ASN A 101 -7.20 5.31 -6.38
N LEU A 102 -6.46 5.65 -5.32
CA LEU A 102 -6.50 4.91 -4.07
C LEU A 102 -7.25 5.69 -3.01
N GLY A 103 -8.06 4.97 -2.25
CA GLY A 103 -8.85 5.47 -1.16
C GLY A 103 -8.62 4.66 0.11
N VAL A 104 -8.46 5.34 1.24
CA VAL A 104 -8.39 4.70 2.55
C VAL A 104 -9.77 4.81 3.22
N VAL A 105 -10.31 3.68 3.63
CA VAL A 105 -11.57 3.58 4.35
C VAL A 105 -11.28 3.18 5.79
N ASP A 106 -11.65 4.02 6.74
CA ASP A 106 -11.64 3.63 8.15
C ASP A 106 -13.03 3.11 8.55
N LEU A 107 -13.04 2.00 9.28
CA LEU A 107 -14.25 1.43 9.83
C LEU A 107 -14.30 1.70 11.33
N ASP A 108 -15.43 2.20 11.82
CA ASP A 108 -15.66 2.39 13.25
C ASP A 108 -15.56 1.06 14.00
N GLY A 109 -14.56 0.93 14.86
CA GLY A 109 -14.29 -0.30 15.63
C GLY A 109 -13.64 -1.44 14.84
N GLY A 110 -13.22 -1.19 13.59
CA GLY A 110 -12.60 -2.20 12.71
C GLY A 110 -11.19 -1.84 12.23
N LYS A 111 -10.57 -2.75 11.47
CA LYS A 111 -9.35 -2.43 10.72
C LYS A 111 -9.76 -1.72 9.42
N GLY A 112 -9.23 -0.52 9.19
CA GLY A 112 -9.37 0.15 7.90
C GLY A 112 -8.77 -0.66 6.77
N PHE A 113 -9.19 -0.37 5.54
CA PHE A 113 -8.75 -1.07 4.34
C PHE A 113 -8.58 -0.09 3.17
N VAL A 114 -7.80 -0.51 2.18
CA VAL A 114 -7.52 0.32 1.00
C VAL A 114 -8.37 -0.15 -0.17
N ILE A 115 -9.10 0.78 -0.79
CA ILE A 115 -9.84 0.58 -2.03
C ILE A 115 -9.06 1.20 -3.19
N ALA A 116 -8.90 0.47 -4.29
CA ALA A 116 -8.42 1.01 -5.56
C ALA A 116 -9.55 1.08 -6.58
N ASP A 117 -9.70 2.23 -7.24
CA ASP A 117 -10.34 2.28 -8.56
C ASP A 117 -9.34 1.78 -9.58
N ILE A 118 -9.74 0.73 -10.32
CA ILE A 118 -8.94 0.10 -11.34
C ILE A 118 -9.37 0.68 -12.68
N PRO A 119 -8.66 1.70 -13.21
CA PRO A 119 -8.88 2.17 -14.57
C PRO A 119 -8.43 1.09 -15.56
N GLY A 120 -9.20 0.91 -16.64
CA GLY A 120 -8.73 0.17 -17.81
C GLY A 120 -8.81 -1.35 -17.76
N LEU A 121 -9.67 -1.97 -16.94
CA LEU A 121 -10.00 -3.39 -17.14
C LEU A 121 -10.63 -3.66 -18.52
N ILE A 122 -11.32 -2.66 -19.07
CA ILE A 122 -12.31 -2.75 -20.16
C ILE A 122 -11.90 -1.98 -21.42
N GLU A 123 -10.73 -1.33 -21.41
CA GLU A 123 -10.12 -0.74 -22.61
C GLU A 123 -8.86 -1.53 -22.95
N GLY A 124 -9.03 -2.70 -23.57
CA GLY A 124 -7.92 -3.40 -24.21
C GLY A 124 -6.83 -3.93 -23.28
N ALA A 125 -7.13 -4.24 -22.02
CA ALA A 125 -6.19 -4.88 -21.10
C ALA A 125 -5.60 -6.19 -21.67
N SER A 126 -6.34 -6.88 -22.55
CA SER A 126 -5.89 -8.07 -23.28
C SER A 126 -5.13 -7.77 -24.60
N GLU A 127 -5.28 -6.57 -25.20
CA GLU A 127 -4.67 -6.24 -26.50
C GLU A 127 -3.39 -5.38 -26.39
N GLY A 128 -3.12 -4.75 -25.23
CA GLY A 128 -2.02 -3.80 -25.05
C GLY A 128 -0.79 -4.31 -24.28
N VAL A 129 0.24 -4.73 -25.02
CA VAL A 129 1.69 -4.62 -24.67
C VAL A 129 2.10 -5.08 -23.25
N GLY A 130 1.83 -6.32 -22.83
CA GLY A 130 2.53 -6.98 -21.68
C GLY A 130 2.51 -6.29 -20.30
N LEU A 131 1.84 -5.14 -20.17
CA LEU A 131 1.78 -4.24 -19.02
C LEU A 131 0.47 -4.47 -18.24
N GLY A 132 -0.63 -4.75 -18.93
CA GLY A 132 -1.92 -5.12 -18.33
C GLY A 132 -1.83 -6.38 -17.46
N HIS A 133 -1.13 -7.42 -17.92
CA HIS A 133 -0.99 -8.68 -17.19
C HIS A 133 -0.21 -8.54 -15.86
N LYS A 134 0.74 -7.59 -15.77
CA LYS A 134 1.40 -7.28 -14.50
C LYS A 134 0.44 -6.56 -13.56
N PHE A 135 -0.35 -5.62 -14.06
CA PHE A 135 -1.35 -4.89 -13.27
C PHE A 135 -2.47 -5.81 -12.75
N LEU A 136 -3.01 -6.69 -13.61
CA LEU A 136 -3.97 -7.72 -13.23
C LEU A 136 -3.44 -8.61 -12.11
N LYS A 137 -2.17 -9.05 -12.18
CA LYS A 137 -1.53 -9.80 -11.07
C LYS A 137 -1.46 -9.05 -9.73
N HIS A 138 -1.48 -7.72 -9.73
CA HIS A 138 -1.55 -6.95 -8.49
C HIS A 138 -3.01 -6.81 -7.99
N ILE A 139 -3.97 -6.81 -8.92
CA ILE A 139 -5.42 -6.80 -8.62
C ILE A 139 -5.90 -8.17 -8.15
N GLU A 140 -5.40 -9.27 -8.71
CA GLU A 140 -5.67 -10.64 -8.26
C GLU A 140 -5.27 -10.87 -6.80
N ARG A 141 -4.38 -10.01 -6.27
CA ARG A 141 -3.99 -10.01 -4.85
C ARG A 141 -4.88 -9.14 -3.97
N THR A 142 -5.87 -8.46 -4.54
CA THR A 142 -6.96 -7.85 -3.76
C THR A 142 -7.76 -8.98 -3.12
N LYS A 143 -8.24 -8.75 -1.90
CA LYS A 143 -9.04 -9.75 -1.16
C LYS A 143 -10.46 -9.82 -1.71
N VAL A 144 -10.95 -8.73 -2.26
CA VAL A 144 -12.31 -8.58 -2.79
C VAL A 144 -12.30 -7.69 -4.03
N ILE A 145 -13.06 -8.08 -5.05
CA ILE A 145 -13.38 -7.23 -6.19
C ILE A 145 -14.86 -6.83 -6.10
N ILE A 146 -15.15 -5.53 -6.23
CA ILE A 146 -16.51 -5.00 -6.28
C ILE A 146 -16.82 -4.65 -7.73
N HIS A 147 -17.83 -5.33 -8.25
CA HIS A 147 -18.35 -5.11 -9.59
C HIS A 147 -19.43 -4.01 -9.56
N MET A 148 -19.14 -2.87 -10.16
CA MET A 148 -20.05 -1.75 -10.32
C MET A 148 -20.70 -1.77 -11.70
N ILE A 149 -22.03 -1.75 -11.71
CA ILE A 149 -22.85 -1.87 -12.91
C ILE A 149 -23.85 -0.71 -12.91
N ASP A 150 -24.02 -0.06 -14.06
CA ASP A 150 -25.09 0.90 -14.26
C ASP A 150 -26.41 0.16 -14.53
N ALA A 151 -27.29 0.13 -13.52
CA ALA A 151 -28.60 -0.51 -13.63
C ALA A 151 -29.64 0.32 -14.40
N ALA A 152 -29.40 1.62 -14.60
CA ALA A 152 -30.32 2.52 -15.27
C ALA A 152 -30.09 2.58 -16.79
N SER A 153 -29.07 1.87 -17.30
CA SER A 153 -28.68 1.87 -18.71
C SER A 153 -28.56 3.30 -19.26
N VAL A 154 -28.03 4.22 -18.46
CA VAL A 154 -27.97 5.65 -18.81
C VAL A 154 -27.09 5.88 -20.05
N GLU A 155 -26.08 5.02 -20.22
CA GLU A 155 -25.22 5.00 -21.41
C GLU A 155 -25.71 4.05 -22.53
N GLY A 156 -26.93 3.50 -22.41
CA GLY A 156 -27.51 2.59 -23.41
C GLY A 156 -26.87 1.19 -23.46
N ARG A 157 -26.10 0.81 -22.44
CA ARG A 157 -25.51 -0.52 -22.28
C ARG A 157 -26.48 -1.50 -21.62
N ASP A 158 -26.40 -2.78 -22.02
CA ASP A 158 -27.09 -3.88 -21.34
C ASP A 158 -26.31 -4.28 -20.08
N PRO A 159 -26.87 -4.11 -18.87
CA PRO A 159 -26.20 -4.47 -17.62
C PRO A 159 -25.75 -5.93 -17.57
N ILE A 160 -26.49 -6.84 -18.22
CA ILE A 160 -26.17 -8.27 -18.24
C ILE A 160 -24.95 -8.53 -19.15
N ALA A 161 -24.86 -7.83 -20.28
CA ALA A 161 -23.71 -7.89 -21.16
C ALA A 161 -22.45 -7.35 -20.47
N ASP A 162 -22.58 -6.24 -19.76
CA ASP A 162 -21.49 -5.61 -18.99
C ASP A 162 -20.95 -6.58 -17.92
N ILE A 163 -21.83 -7.26 -17.19
CA ILE A 163 -21.43 -8.27 -16.19
C ILE A 163 -20.62 -9.40 -16.84
N LYS A 164 -21.11 -9.92 -17.97
CA LYS A 164 -20.48 -11.04 -18.67
C LYS A 164 -19.11 -10.65 -19.25
N ALA A 165 -18.99 -9.44 -19.78
CA ALA A 165 -17.74 -8.92 -20.32
C ALA A 165 -16.67 -8.84 -19.22
N ILE A 166 -17.00 -8.21 -18.10
CA ILE A 166 -16.07 -8.03 -16.97
C ILE A 166 -15.69 -9.38 -16.35
N ASN A 167 -16.64 -10.29 -16.14
CA ASN A 167 -16.33 -11.61 -15.58
C ASN A 167 -15.40 -12.41 -16.51
N LYS A 168 -15.58 -12.32 -17.83
CA LYS A 168 -14.70 -12.98 -18.81
C LYS A 168 -13.27 -12.43 -18.76
N GLU A 169 -13.11 -11.13 -18.50
CA GLU A 169 -11.79 -10.51 -18.35
C GLU A 169 -11.12 -10.89 -17.02
N LEU A 170 -11.90 -11.07 -15.94
CA LEU A 170 -11.38 -11.51 -14.64
C LEU A 170 -10.99 -13.00 -14.64
N GLU A 171 -11.54 -13.81 -15.53
CA GLU A 171 -11.18 -15.23 -15.70
C GLU A 171 -9.91 -15.46 -16.52
N ALA A 172 -9.40 -14.43 -17.22
CA ALA A 172 -8.27 -14.51 -18.16
C ALA A 172 -6.91 -14.19 -17.52
#